data_AF-A0A9X1ZD25-F1
#
_entry.id   AF-A0A9X1ZD25-F1
#
_cell.length_a   1.000
_cell.length_b   1.000
_cell.length_c   1.000
_cell.angle_alpha   90.00
_cell.angle_beta   90.00
_cell.angle_gamma   90.00
#
_symmetry.space_group_name_H-M   'P 1'
#
loop_
_entity.id
_entity.type
_entity.pdbx_description
1 polymer ?
#
loop_
_entity_poly.entity_id
_entity_poly.type
_entity_poly.pdbx_seq_one_letter_code
_entity_poly.pdbx_strand_id
1 'polypeptide(L)'
;MPEGIRVISKKCLSESFGCNEYLSEFEGGYFHEDSCLQLILPLSMATVNPEFQHLVIGHAGTDGIEFCYRAHFPDIWAFYPSESAYQKVASSIGQLIQGWVNGSISV
;
A
#
# COMPACT_ATOMS: atom_id res chain seq x y z
N MET A 1 -4.48 17.43 3.76
CA MET A 1 -3.83 16.22 3.19
C MET A 1 -3.24 16.64 1.87
N PRO A 2 -1.93 16.46 1.62
CA PRO A 2 -1.37 16.75 0.31
C PRO A 2 -2.07 15.87 -0.74
N GLU A 3 -2.44 16.47 -1.86
CA GLU A 3 -3.11 15.78 -2.96
C GLU A 3 -2.11 14.82 -3.62
N GLY A 4 -2.18 13.54 -3.27
CA GLY A 4 -1.39 12.51 -3.93
C GLY A 4 -1.63 12.51 -5.43
N ILE A 5 -0.56 12.31 -6.22
CA ILE A 5 -0.70 12.30 -7.68
C ILE A 5 -1.39 11.00 -8.07
N ARG A 6 -2.55 11.11 -8.73
CA ARG A 6 -3.27 9.95 -9.26
C ARG A 6 -2.43 9.23 -10.30
N VAL A 7 -2.45 7.91 -10.24
CA VAL A 7 -1.72 7.04 -11.16
C VAL A 7 -2.30 7.16 -12.57
N ILE A 8 -1.46 7.48 -13.55
CA ILE A 8 -1.87 7.68 -14.95
C ILE A 8 -1.41 6.53 -15.88
N SER A 9 -0.42 5.72 -15.47
CA SER A 9 0.12 4.63 -16.29
C SER A 9 0.63 3.45 -15.46
N LYS A 10 0.04 2.26 -15.70
CA LYS A 10 0.44 0.99 -15.03
C LYS A 10 1.91 0.64 -15.27
N LYS A 11 2.42 0.88 -16.48
CA LYS A 11 3.80 0.56 -16.85
C LYS A 11 4.82 1.37 -16.04
N CYS A 12 4.55 2.66 -15.84
CA CYS A 12 5.44 3.51 -15.04
C CYS A 12 5.49 3.06 -13.58
N LEU A 13 4.37 2.57 -13.03
CA LEU A 13 4.35 2.04 -11.67
C LEU A 13 5.15 0.76 -11.53
N SER A 14 4.97 -0.21 -12.42
CA SER A 14 5.69 -1.47 -12.36
C SER A 14 7.20 -1.26 -12.46
N GLU A 15 7.65 -0.33 -13.31
CA GLU A 15 9.06 0.02 -13.47
C GLU A 15 9.63 0.77 -12.25
N SER A 16 8.84 1.63 -11.61
CA SER A 16 9.33 2.47 -10.50
C SER A 16 9.27 1.78 -9.13
N PHE A 17 8.21 1.00 -8.88
CA PHE A 17 7.89 0.44 -7.56
C PHE A 17 7.95 -1.09 -7.51
N GLY A 18 8.05 -1.77 -8.66
CA GLY A 18 8.05 -3.24 -8.68
C GLY A 18 6.72 -3.87 -8.25
N CYS A 19 5.62 -3.11 -8.27
CA CYS A 19 4.30 -3.50 -7.77
C CYS A 19 3.51 -4.41 -8.74
N ASN A 20 4.17 -5.42 -9.31
CA ASN A 20 3.55 -6.28 -10.33
C ASN A 20 2.34 -7.05 -9.78
N GLU A 21 2.49 -7.61 -8.57
CA GLU A 21 1.40 -8.33 -7.86
C GLU A 21 0.17 -7.43 -7.66
N TYR A 22 0.38 -6.17 -7.26
CA TYR A 22 -0.69 -5.20 -7.13
C TYR A 22 -1.45 -4.99 -8.44
N LEU A 23 -0.73 -4.80 -9.53
CA LEU A 23 -1.32 -4.51 -10.84
C LEU A 23 -1.96 -5.72 -11.51
N SER A 24 -1.56 -6.95 -11.15
CA SER A 24 -2.08 -8.18 -11.75
C SER A 24 -3.24 -8.79 -10.96
N GLU A 25 -3.15 -8.84 -9.64
CA GLU A 25 -4.05 -9.62 -8.79
C GLU A 25 -4.92 -8.74 -7.88
N PHE A 26 -4.42 -7.57 -7.49
CA PHE A 26 -5.06 -6.70 -6.50
C PHE A 26 -5.46 -5.33 -7.06
N GLU A 27 -5.58 -5.18 -8.38
CA GLU A 27 -5.91 -3.90 -9.01
C GLU A 27 -7.32 -3.41 -8.64
N GLY A 28 -8.22 -4.35 -8.29
CA GLY A 28 -9.56 -4.08 -7.78
C GLY A 28 -9.60 -3.73 -6.29
N GLY A 29 -8.45 -3.77 -5.61
CA GLY A 29 -8.36 -3.63 -4.16
C GLY A 29 -8.74 -4.91 -3.41
N TYR A 30 -8.66 -4.82 -2.09
CA TYR A 30 -9.08 -5.86 -1.15
C TYR A 30 -9.76 -5.21 0.05
N PHE A 31 -11.03 -5.53 0.23
CA PHE A 31 -11.82 -5.12 1.38
C PHE A 31 -11.85 -6.25 2.39
N HIS A 32 -11.41 -5.98 3.61
CA HIS A 32 -11.46 -6.93 4.71
C HIS A 32 -12.76 -6.72 5.50
N GLU A 33 -13.70 -7.66 5.34
CA GLU A 33 -15.06 -7.53 5.88
C GLU A 33 -15.09 -7.47 7.42
N ASP A 34 -14.29 -8.29 8.10
CA ASP A 34 -14.32 -8.38 9.57
C ASP A 34 -13.87 -7.08 10.25
N SER A 35 -12.92 -6.36 9.64
CA SER A 35 -12.48 -5.05 10.14
C SER A 35 -13.16 -3.88 9.43
N CYS A 36 -14.11 -4.14 8.53
CA CYS A 36 -14.75 -3.16 7.65
C CYS A 36 -13.75 -2.18 6.99
N LEU A 37 -12.59 -2.69 6.57
CA LEU A 37 -11.46 -1.88 6.15
C LEU A 37 -11.12 -2.14 4.69
N GLN A 38 -10.96 -1.08 3.90
CA GLN A 38 -10.32 -1.16 2.59
C GLN A 38 -8.81 -1.30 2.76
N LEU A 39 -8.36 -2.53 3.06
CA LEU A 39 -6.96 -2.82 3.36
C LEU A 39 -6.04 -2.54 2.17
N ILE A 40 -6.47 -2.93 0.97
CA ILE A 40 -5.80 -2.59 -0.29
C ILE A 40 -6.76 -1.75 -1.13
N LEU A 41 -6.33 -0.56 -1.53
CA LEU A 41 -7.08 0.35 -2.39
C LEU A 41 -7.17 -0.20 -3.83
N PRO A 42 -8.29 0.01 -4.53
CA PRO A 42 -8.33 -0.19 -5.97
C PRO A 42 -7.37 0.79 -6.66
N LEU A 43 -6.88 0.42 -7.85
CA LEU A 43 -5.92 1.22 -8.61
C LEU A 43 -6.42 2.64 -8.91
N SER A 44 -7.74 2.82 -9.05
CA SER A 44 -8.38 4.12 -9.25
C SER A 44 -8.23 5.07 -8.04
N MET A 45 -7.90 4.53 -6.87
CA MET A 45 -7.72 5.25 -5.61
C MET A 45 -6.27 5.23 -5.11
N ALA A 46 -5.41 4.38 -5.68
CA ALA A 46 -3.98 4.41 -5.39
C ALA A 46 -3.36 5.76 -5.82
N THR A 47 -2.44 6.25 -5.00
CA THR A 47 -1.77 7.53 -5.23
C THR A 47 -0.29 7.42 -4.99
N VAL A 48 0.50 8.18 -5.74
CA VAL A 48 1.92 8.36 -5.45
C VAL A 48 2.04 9.59 -4.55
N ASN A 49 2.67 9.41 -3.40
CA ASN A 49 3.02 10.52 -2.53
C ASN A 49 4.34 11.12 -3.04
N PRO A 50 4.34 12.35 -3.61
CA PRO A 50 5.54 12.94 -4.18
C PRO A 50 6.56 13.37 -3.13
N GLU A 51 6.12 13.65 -1.90
CA GLU A 51 6.99 14.08 -0.80
C GLU A 51 7.87 12.90 -0.33
N PHE A 52 7.27 11.73 -0.19
CA PHE A 52 7.93 10.55 0.33
C PHE A 52 8.36 9.53 -0.75
N GLN A 53 8.00 9.77 -2.01
CA GLN A 53 8.29 8.93 -3.16
C GLN A 53 7.87 7.46 -2.98
N HIS A 54 6.67 7.26 -2.42
CA HIS A 54 6.06 5.93 -2.27
C HIS A 54 4.73 5.87 -3.02
N LEU A 55 4.33 4.66 -3.42
CA LEU A 55 3.01 4.37 -3.96
C LEU A 55 2.13 3.87 -2.82
N VAL A 56 1.11 4.64 -2.45
CA VAL A 56 0.09 4.26 -1.47
C VAL A 56 -0.88 3.30 -2.13
N ILE A 57 -0.97 2.10 -1.57
CA ILE A 57 -1.83 1.01 -2.04
C ILE A 57 -2.88 0.60 -1.02
N GLY A 58 -2.91 1.19 0.18
CA GLY A 58 -3.74 0.71 1.27
C GLY A 58 -3.65 1.61 2.50
N HIS A 59 -4.60 1.42 3.42
CA HIS A 59 -4.60 2.11 4.72
C HIS A 59 -4.85 1.10 5.83
N ALA A 60 -4.17 1.29 6.97
CA ALA A 60 -4.40 0.46 8.16
C ALA A 60 -5.70 0.82 8.92
N GLY A 61 -6.31 1.97 8.60
CA GLY A 61 -7.52 2.44 9.27
C GLY A 61 -7.29 3.13 10.62
N THR A 62 -6.04 3.21 11.08
CA THR A 62 -5.64 3.96 12.29
C THR A 62 -4.46 4.89 12.00
N ASP A 63 -4.38 5.99 12.74
CA ASP A 63 -3.23 6.93 12.80
C ASP A 63 -2.71 7.47 11.45
N GLY A 64 -3.55 7.40 10.41
CA GLY A 64 -3.15 7.75 9.05
C GLY A 64 -2.08 6.83 8.47
N ILE A 65 -1.90 5.62 9.03
CA ILE A 65 -0.89 4.66 8.56
C ILE A 65 -1.25 4.17 7.16
N GLU A 66 -0.27 4.24 6.27
CA GLU A 66 -0.40 3.91 4.86
C GLU A 66 0.38 2.65 4.53
N PHE A 67 -0.23 1.73 3.80
CA PHE A 67 0.48 0.63 3.16
C PHE A 67 0.98 1.09 1.80
N CYS A 68 2.28 0.93 1.56
CA CYS A 68 2.92 1.47 0.39
C CYS A 68 4.04 0.58 -0.17
N TYR A 69 4.30 0.76 -1.47
CA TYR A 69 5.57 0.37 -2.09
C TYR A 69 6.52 1.54 -2.09
N ARG A 70 7.78 1.29 -1.78
CA ARG A 70 8.85 2.29 -1.91
C ARG A 70 9.50 2.17 -3.28
N ALA A 71 9.96 3.29 -3.83
CA ALA A 71 10.67 3.27 -5.11
C ALA A 71 11.83 2.26 -5.06
N HIS A 72 11.90 1.37 -6.05
CA HIS A 72 12.89 0.30 -6.18
C HIS A 72 12.88 -0.80 -5.11
N PHE A 73 11.89 -0.84 -4.20
CA PHE A 73 11.73 -1.92 -3.23
C PHE A 73 10.38 -2.61 -3.45
N PRO A 74 10.35 -3.89 -3.86
CA PRO A 74 9.11 -4.60 -4.16
C PRO A 74 8.35 -5.08 -2.91
N ASP A 75 8.89 -4.82 -1.72
CA ASP A 75 8.26 -5.17 -0.44
C ASP A 75 7.14 -4.18 -0.06
N ILE A 76 6.24 -4.62 0.83
CA ILE A 76 5.17 -3.79 1.40
C ILE A 76 5.65 -3.18 2.72
N TRP A 77 5.47 -1.88 2.83
CA TRP A 77 5.83 -1.09 4.00
C TRP A 77 4.59 -0.42 4.60
N ALA A 78 4.52 -0.38 5.92
CA ALA A 78 3.69 0.56 6.65
C ALA A 78 4.47 1.86 6.83
N PHE A 79 3.89 2.97 6.40
CA PHE A 79 4.40 4.31 6.62
C PHE A 79 3.65 4.97 7.77
N TYR A 80 4.38 5.48 8.76
CA TYR A 80 3.85 6.16 9.93
C TYR A 80 4.07 7.67 9.77
N PRO A 81 3.03 8.46 9.43
CA PRO A 81 3.19 9.89 9.15
C PRO A 81 3.69 10.69 10.35
N SER A 82 3.29 10.30 11.56
CA SER A 82 3.71 10.92 12.83
C SER A 82 5.23 10.84 13.06
N GLU A 83 5.84 9.73 12.66
CA GLU A 83 7.27 9.44 12.86
C GLU A 83 8.08 9.65 11.58
N SER A 84 7.42 9.85 10.44
CA SER A 84 8.03 9.83 9.10
C SER A 84 8.88 8.56 8.89
N ALA A 85 8.41 7.43 9.41
CA ALA A 85 9.14 6.18 9.46
C ALA A 85 8.47 5.08 8.62
N TYR A 86 9.29 4.13 8.15
CA TYR A 86 8.85 2.98 7.37
C TYR A 86 9.14 1.69 8.13
N GLN A 87 8.16 0.81 8.19
CA GLN A 87 8.32 -0.55 8.71
C GLN A 87 7.94 -1.55 7.63
N LYS A 88 8.84 -2.46 7.30
CA LYS A 88 8.52 -3.56 6.39
C LYS A 88 7.52 -4.48 7.10
N VAL A 89 6.35 -4.67 6.51
CA VAL A 89 5.27 -5.50 7.08
C VAL A 89 5.09 -6.82 6.32
N ALA A 90 5.38 -6.83 5.02
CA ALA A 90 5.26 -8.02 4.19
C ALA A 90 6.18 -7.96 2.97
N SER A 91 6.50 -9.11 2.38
CA SER A 91 7.24 -9.16 1.09
C SER A 91 6.31 -9.19 -0.12
N SER A 92 5.00 -9.29 0.10
CA SER A 92 3.97 -9.33 -0.94
C SER A 92 2.61 -8.88 -0.36
N ILE A 93 1.66 -8.49 -1.21
CA ILE A 93 0.29 -8.15 -0.79
C ILE A 93 -0.42 -9.37 -0.22
N GLY A 94 -0.24 -10.55 -0.82
CA GLY A 94 -0.79 -11.79 -0.26
C GLY A 94 -0.32 -12.04 1.19
N GLN A 95 0.96 -11.80 1.48
CA GLN A 95 1.49 -11.89 2.85
C GLN A 95 0.91 -10.82 3.78
N LEU A 96 0.71 -9.59 3.29
CA LEU A 96 0.05 -8.53 4.06
C LEU A 96 -1.37 -8.93 4.45
N ILE A 97 -2.18 -9.40 3.48
CA ILE A 97 -3.57 -9.81 3.72
C ILE A 97 -3.61 -10.97 4.71
N GLN A 98 -2.81 -12.01 4.49
CA GLN A 98 -2.77 -13.16 5.39
C GLN A 98 -2.33 -12.74 6.81
N GLY A 99 -1.30 -11.90 6.91
CA GLY A 99 -0.80 -11.41 8.19
C GLY A 99 -1.79 -10.49 8.92
N TRP A 100 -2.59 -9.73 8.18
CA TRP A 100 -3.67 -8.92 8.74
C TRP A 100 -4.80 -9.80 9.27
N VAL A 101 -5.28 -10.75 8.45
CA VAL A 101 -6.39 -11.66 8.77
C VAL A 101 -6.05 -12.54 9.98
N ASN A 102 -4.81 -13.03 10.07
CA ASN A 102 -4.39 -13.90 11.18
C ASN A 102 -3.83 -13.13 12.40
N GLY A 103 -3.78 -11.79 12.33
CA GLY A 103 -3.28 -10.92 13.40
C GLY A 103 -1.76 -10.96 13.63
N SER A 104 -0.97 -11.52 12.72
CA SER A 104 0.50 -11.50 12.82
C SER A 104 1.11 -10.16 12.43
N ILE A 105 0.39 -9.34 11.67
CA ILE A 105 0.73 -7.95 11.36
C ILE A 105 -0.07 -7.05 12.29
N SER A 106 0.64 -6.28 13.11
CA SER A 106 0.09 -5.20 13.94
C SER A 106 0.79 -3.91 13.59
N VAL A 107 0.01 -2.84 13.48
CA VAL A 107 0.42 -1.47 13.14
C VAL A 107 -0.27 -0.49 14.08
#